data_AF-A0A9D0LKL3-F1
#
_entry.id   AF-A0A9D0LKL3-F1
#
_cell.length_a   1.000
_cell.length_b   1.000
_cell.length_c   1.000
_cell.angle_alpha   90.00
_cell.angle_beta   90.00
_cell.angle_gamma   90.00
#
_symmetry.space_group_name_H-M   'P 1'
#
loop_
_entity.id
_entity.type
_entity.pdbx_description
1 polymer ?
#
loop_
_entity_poly.entity_id
_entity_poly.type
_entity_poly.pdbx_seq_one_letter_code
_entity_poly.pdbx_strand_id
1 'polypeptide(L)'
;MTARGIPEHQQTTVTERTGLKTRIIPTQHEVSLRDDEFIVSKTDTKGRITYANRVFMSIADYSEDRLLGVQHNIIRHPDMPRGVFRFMWNTLKQGDEFFGYVKNMTARGDYYWVLANVTPDLDENDQLVGYFSVRRKPKRSALDTVIPIYQEMLALEQRSGPAQAPDASMALLSDKLKGLGMSYERFVLSI
;
A
#
# COMPACT_ATOMS: atom_id res chain seq x y z
N MET A 1 55.70 -47.37 -10.60
CA MET A 1 55.75 -45.91 -10.36
C MET A 1 54.61 -45.27 -11.14
N THR A 2 53.99 -44.27 -10.48
CA THR A 2 52.96 -43.30 -10.90
C THR A 2 51.53 -43.77 -11.15
N ALA A 3 50.65 -43.21 -10.32
CA ALA A 3 49.30 -43.60 -9.95
C ALA A 3 48.20 -42.99 -10.83
N ARG A 4 47.01 -43.59 -10.70
CA ARG A 4 45.69 -43.08 -11.10
C ARG A 4 45.36 -41.77 -10.39
N GLY A 5 44.58 -40.91 -11.03
CA GLY A 5 43.87 -39.81 -10.38
C GLY A 5 42.94 -39.07 -11.35
N ILE A 6 41.64 -39.26 -11.17
CA ILE A 6 40.59 -38.39 -11.73
C ILE A 6 40.54 -37.14 -10.83
N PRO A 7 40.47 -35.90 -11.36
CA PRO A 7 40.10 -34.77 -10.53
C PRO A 7 38.58 -34.56 -10.52
N GLU A 8 38.08 -34.43 -9.29
CA GLU A 8 36.72 -34.18 -8.85
C GLU A 8 36.12 -32.85 -9.34
N HIS A 9 34.79 -32.81 -9.27
CA HIS A 9 33.93 -31.63 -9.20
C HIS A 9 34.60 -30.41 -8.55
N GLN A 10 34.70 -29.31 -9.29
CA GLN A 10 34.68 -27.98 -8.69
C GLN A 10 33.32 -27.35 -8.91
N GLN A 11 32.54 -27.46 -7.84
CA GLN A 11 31.34 -26.71 -7.56
C GLN A 11 31.75 -25.26 -7.29
N THR A 12 31.71 -24.40 -8.31
CA THR A 12 32.02 -22.98 -8.15
C THR A 12 30.75 -22.22 -7.71
N THR A 13 30.58 -22.21 -6.39
CA THR A 13 30.12 -21.08 -5.57
C THR A 13 29.03 -20.17 -6.14
N VAL A 14 27.82 -20.39 -5.60
CA VAL A 14 26.80 -19.35 -5.37
C VAL A 14 27.50 -18.14 -4.74
N THR A 15 27.69 -17.08 -5.52
CA THR A 15 28.21 -15.82 -5.00
C THR A 15 27.03 -14.99 -4.50
N GLU A 16 27.11 -14.65 -3.23
CA GLU A 16 26.17 -13.91 -2.41
C GLU A 16 25.57 -12.68 -3.12
N ARG A 17 24.24 -12.61 -3.14
CA ARG A 17 23.53 -11.35 -3.46
C ARG A 17 23.69 -10.40 -2.27
N THR A 18 24.68 -9.53 -2.34
CA THR A 18 24.90 -8.45 -1.38
C THR A 18 23.66 -7.54 -1.38
N GLY A 19 22.92 -7.56 -0.27
CA GLY A 19 21.63 -6.91 -0.09
C GLY A 19 21.69 -5.41 0.11
N LEU A 20 22.04 -4.66 -0.93
CA LEU A 20 21.67 -3.25 -1.02
C LEU A 20 20.18 -3.17 -1.42
N LYS A 21 19.29 -2.95 -0.45
CA LYS A 21 17.91 -2.55 -0.75
C LYS A 21 17.98 -1.20 -1.48
N THR A 22 17.89 -1.22 -2.81
CA THR A 22 17.80 0.00 -3.61
C THR A 22 16.63 0.83 -3.08
N ARG A 23 16.93 1.99 -2.50
CA ARG A 23 15.93 2.93 -2.01
C ARG A 23 15.28 3.57 -3.23
N ILE A 24 14.01 3.28 -3.46
CA ILE A 24 13.21 3.95 -4.52
C ILE A 24 13.02 5.41 -4.11
N ILE A 25 13.33 6.33 -5.02
CA ILE A 25 13.20 7.78 -4.81
C ILE A 25 11.88 8.22 -5.46
N PRO A 26 10.95 8.83 -4.71
CA PRO A 26 9.71 9.35 -5.30
C PRO A 26 9.99 10.40 -6.37
N THR A 27 9.29 10.30 -7.49
CA THR A 27 9.22 11.34 -8.52
C THR A 27 7.92 12.14 -8.36
N GLN A 28 7.81 13.23 -9.12
CA GLN A 28 6.58 14.03 -9.19
C GLN A 28 5.67 13.64 -10.36
N HIS A 29 5.97 12.54 -11.05
CA HIS A 29 5.20 12.08 -12.20
C HIS A 29 4.00 11.22 -11.74
N GLU A 30 2.79 11.66 -12.08
CA GLU A 30 1.55 10.92 -11.84
C GLU A 30 1.29 9.95 -13.01
N VAL A 31 1.19 8.66 -12.71
CA VAL A 31 0.57 7.66 -13.59
C VAL A 31 -0.85 7.38 -13.10
N SER A 32 -1.73 6.94 -14.01
CA SER A 32 -3.14 6.74 -13.67
C SER A 32 -3.71 5.47 -14.29
N LEU A 33 -4.71 4.91 -13.60
CA LEU A 33 -5.54 3.84 -14.14
C LEU A 33 -6.46 4.39 -15.24
N ARG A 34 -6.83 3.51 -16.17
CA ARG A 34 -7.97 3.75 -17.06
C ARG A 34 -9.27 3.63 -16.28
N ASP A 35 -10.34 4.20 -16.81
CA ASP A 35 -11.62 4.29 -16.09
C ASP A 35 -12.31 2.92 -15.93
N ASP A 36 -11.97 1.96 -16.80
CA ASP A 36 -12.44 0.56 -16.80
C ASP A 36 -11.50 -0.42 -16.07
N GLU A 37 -10.35 0.07 -15.57
CA GLU A 37 -9.37 -0.76 -14.90
C GLU A 37 -9.62 -0.85 -13.38
N PHE A 38 -9.49 -2.07 -12.86
CA PHE A 38 -9.51 -2.35 -11.44
C PHE A 38 -8.21 -3.02 -11.02
N ILE A 39 -7.59 -2.49 -9.98
CA ILE A 39 -6.51 -3.17 -9.28
C ILE A 39 -7.15 -4.11 -8.26
N VAL A 40 -6.77 -5.38 -8.29
CA VAL A 40 -7.25 -6.41 -7.35
C VAL A 40 -6.06 -7.06 -6.67
N SER A 41 -6.12 -7.18 -5.35
CA SER A 41 -5.11 -7.88 -4.57
C SER A 41 -5.72 -8.61 -3.37
N LYS A 42 -5.10 -9.73 -2.99
CA LYS A 42 -5.33 -10.38 -1.69
C LYS A 42 -4.05 -10.36 -0.87
N THR A 43 -4.19 -10.35 0.45
CA THR A 43 -3.08 -10.55 1.37
C THR A 43 -3.38 -11.65 2.37
N ASP A 44 -2.36 -12.17 3.04
CA ASP A 44 -2.52 -12.91 4.29
C ASP A 44 -2.94 -11.97 5.45
N THR A 45 -3.17 -12.53 6.64
CA THR A 45 -3.53 -11.77 7.85
C THR A 45 -2.43 -10.83 8.35
N LYS A 46 -1.20 -10.99 7.87
CA LYS A 46 -0.03 -10.15 8.18
C LYS A 46 0.20 -9.05 7.14
N GLY A 47 -0.61 -9.00 6.09
CA GLY A 47 -0.54 -8.01 5.02
C GLY A 47 0.46 -8.35 3.91
N ARG A 48 0.91 -9.61 3.80
CA ARG A 48 1.75 -10.08 2.68
C ARG A 48 0.87 -10.41 1.49
N ILE A 49 1.22 -9.90 0.31
CA ILE A 49 0.44 -10.12 -0.91
C ILE A 49 0.45 -11.61 -1.26
N THR A 50 -0.74 -12.20 -1.37
CA THR A 50 -0.96 -13.58 -1.81
C THR A 50 -1.49 -13.65 -3.24
N TYR A 51 -2.05 -12.55 -3.74
CA TYR A 51 -2.53 -12.42 -5.10
C TYR A 51 -2.44 -10.96 -5.57
N ALA A 52 -2.06 -10.76 -6.83
CA ALA A 52 -2.08 -9.48 -7.52
C ALA A 52 -2.53 -9.69 -8.97
N ASN A 53 -3.52 -8.93 -9.44
CA ASN A 53 -3.91 -9.01 -10.85
C ASN A 53 -2.90 -8.29 -11.77
N ARG A 54 -3.03 -8.51 -13.08
CA ARG A 54 -2.13 -7.91 -14.09
C ARG A 54 -2.14 -6.38 -14.07
N VAL A 55 -3.28 -5.77 -13.80
CA VAL A 55 -3.41 -4.30 -13.66
C VAL A 55 -2.55 -3.81 -12.50
N PHE A 56 -2.58 -4.50 -11.35
CA PHE A 56 -1.73 -4.17 -10.20
C PHE A 56 -0.24 -4.21 -10.58
N MET A 57 0.21 -5.33 -11.14
CA MET A 57 1.60 -5.51 -11.56
C MET A 57 2.05 -4.43 -12.54
N SER A 58 1.21 -4.13 -13.53
CA SER A 58 1.51 -3.15 -14.57
C SER A 58 1.64 -1.73 -14.02
N ILE A 59 0.65 -1.23 -13.26
CA ILE A 59 0.70 0.16 -12.78
C ILE A 59 1.74 0.36 -11.68
N ALA A 60 1.99 -0.66 -10.86
CA ALA A 60 2.97 -0.57 -9.78
C ALA A 60 4.41 -0.82 -10.25
N ASP A 61 4.63 -1.15 -11.52
CA ASP A 61 5.94 -1.53 -12.09
C ASP A 61 6.63 -2.70 -11.35
N TYR A 62 5.85 -3.66 -10.85
CA TYR A 62 6.39 -4.86 -10.20
C TYR A 62 5.99 -6.13 -10.94
N SER A 63 6.95 -7.05 -11.10
CA SER A 63 6.68 -8.43 -11.51
C SER A 63 6.07 -9.24 -10.37
N GLU A 64 5.42 -10.35 -10.72
CA GLU A 64 4.75 -11.24 -9.76
C GLU A 64 5.70 -11.73 -8.65
N ASP A 65 6.90 -12.18 -9.02
CA ASP A 65 7.93 -12.68 -8.09
C ASP A 65 8.43 -11.61 -7.11
N ARG A 66 8.24 -10.33 -7.45
CA ARG A 66 8.59 -9.18 -6.61
C ARG A 66 7.44 -8.70 -5.74
N LEU A 67 6.20 -9.11 -6.03
CA LEU A 67 5.01 -8.78 -5.24
C LEU A 67 4.62 -9.89 -4.26
N LEU A 68 4.58 -11.15 -4.72
CA LEU A 68 4.06 -12.25 -3.91
C LEU A 68 4.92 -12.49 -2.66
N GLY A 69 4.28 -12.63 -1.51
CA GLY A 69 4.91 -12.81 -0.20
C GLY A 69 5.47 -11.51 0.43
N VAL A 70 5.44 -10.39 -0.30
CA VAL A 70 5.94 -9.09 0.17
C VAL A 70 4.83 -8.31 0.87
N GLN A 71 5.21 -7.54 1.90
CA GLN A 71 4.27 -6.65 2.58
C GLN A 71 3.65 -5.66 1.58
N HIS A 72 2.32 -5.53 1.61
CA HIS A 72 1.57 -4.66 0.69
C HIS A 72 2.02 -3.19 0.74
N ASN A 73 2.58 -2.75 1.88
CA ASN A 73 3.14 -1.41 2.04
C ASN A 73 4.36 -1.10 1.15
N ILE A 74 4.87 -2.05 0.35
CA ILE A 74 5.92 -1.82 -0.64
C ILE A 74 5.55 -0.72 -1.65
N ILE A 75 4.27 -0.59 -2.00
CA ILE A 75 3.75 0.45 -2.89
C ILE A 75 3.28 1.71 -2.15
N ARG A 76 3.45 1.80 -0.83
CA ARG A 76 2.94 2.96 -0.08
C ARG A 76 3.81 4.18 -0.37
N HIS A 77 3.20 5.25 -0.87
CA HIS A 77 3.91 6.51 -1.08
C HIS A 77 4.27 7.16 0.27
N PRO A 78 5.44 7.81 0.42
CA PRO A 78 5.81 8.52 1.65
C PRO A 78 4.85 9.67 2.01
N ASP A 79 4.28 10.36 1.01
CA ASP A 79 3.20 11.36 1.20
C ASP A 79 1.81 10.75 1.51
N MET A 80 1.72 9.47 1.89
CA MET A 80 0.47 8.92 2.39
C MET A 80 0.42 9.11 3.91
N PRO A 81 -0.51 9.93 4.46
CA PRO A 81 -0.58 10.16 5.91
C PRO A 81 -0.61 8.85 6.70
N ARG A 82 0.26 8.76 7.71
CA ARG A 82 0.34 7.60 8.60
C ARG A 82 -0.95 7.44 9.40
N GLY A 83 -1.65 8.53 9.70
CA GLY A 83 -2.95 8.51 10.38
C GLY A 83 -4.01 7.74 9.60
N VAL A 84 -4.21 8.03 8.31
CA VAL A 84 -5.16 7.30 7.45
C VAL A 84 -4.76 5.82 7.36
N PHE A 85 -3.47 5.53 7.18
CA PHE A 85 -3.00 4.15 7.08
C PHE A 85 -3.23 3.36 8.37
N ARG A 86 -3.01 3.96 9.54
CA ARG A 86 -3.31 3.34 10.84
C ARG A 86 -4.82 3.16 11.03
N PHE A 87 -5.61 4.16 10.65
CA PHE A 87 -7.07 4.10 10.70
C PHE A 87 -7.63 2.94 9.86
N MET A 88 -7.12 2.74 8.64
CA MET A 88 -7.46 1.57 7.80
C MET A 88 -7.23 0.26 8.56
N TRP A 89 -6.03 0.04 9.10
CA TRP A 89 -5.74 -1.20 9.83
C TRP A 89 -6.57 -1.39 11.09
N ASN A 90 -6.88 -0.32 11.81
CA ASN A 90 -7.76 -0.39 12.97
C ASN A 90 -9.19 -0.77 12.56
N THR A 91 -9.67 -0.25 11.44
CA THR A 91 -11.00 -0.56 10.86
C THR A 91 -11.07 -2.04 10.47
N LEU A 92 -10.10 -2.51 9.69
CA LEU A 92 -10.02 -3.90 9.25
C LEU A 92 -9.92 -4.90 10.41
N LYS A 93 -9.20 -4.56 11.48
CA LYS A 93 -9.09 -5.39 12.69
C LYS A 93 -10.38 -5.50 13.50
N GLN A 94 -11.30 -4.56 13.32
CA GLN A 94 -12.63 -4.61 13.93
C GLN A 94 -13.61 -5.47 13.11
N GLY A 95 -13.19 -5.96 11.94
CA GLY A 95 -14.06 -6.69 11.02
C GLY A 95 -14.78 -5.80 10.01
N ASP A 96 -14.55 -4.49 10.06
CA ASP A 96 -15.20 -3.51 9.19
C ASP A 96 -14.42 -3.32 7.88
N GLU A 97 -15.14 -2.92 6.83
CA GLU A 97 -14.51 -2.53 5.57
C GLU A 97 -13.96 -1.09 5.62
N PHE A 98 -12.92 -0.85 4.82
CA PHE A 98 -12.31 0.46 4.70
C PHE A 98 -12.46 1.01 3.29
N PHE A 99 -12.96 2.24 3.18
CA PHE A 99 -12.90 3.05 1.96
C PHE A 99 -11.92 4.20 2.14
N GLY A 100 -11.04 4.45 1.16
CA GLY A 100 -10.16 5.60 1.25
C GLY A 100 -9.42 5.95 -0.03
N TYR A 101 -9.03 7.21 -0.14
CA TYR A 101 -8.14 7.70 -1.18
C TYR A 101 -6.69 7.45 -0.78
N VAL A 102 -5.96 6.66 -1.56
CA VAL A 102 -4.61 6.22 -1.23
C VAL A 102 -3.63 6.61 -2.33
N LYS A 103 -2.55 7.30 -1.94
CA LYS A 103 -1.41 7.58 -2.82
C LYS A 103 -0.42 6.42 -2.74
N ASN A 104 -0.12 5.83 -3.89
CA ASN A 104 0.83 4.74 -4.04
C ASN A 104 2.01 5.17 -4.91
N MET A 105 3.10 4.42 -4.81
CA MET A 105 4.35 4.62 -5.54
C MET A 105 4.67 3.37 -6.37
N THR A 106 5.12 3.54 -7.60
CA THR A 106 5.60 2.45 -8.45
C THR A 106 7.03 2.04 -8.08
N ALA A 107 7.51 0.90 -8.59
CA ALA A 107 8.89 0.46 -8.41
C ALA A 107 9.93 1.45 -8.98
N ARG A 108 9.52 2.36 -9.86
CA ARG A 108 10.37 3.41 -10.46
C ARG A 108 10.29 4.75 -9.73
N GLY A 109 9.39 4.91 -8.77
CA GLY A 109 9.23 6.13 -7.97
C GLY A 109 8.08 7.05 -8.40
N ASP A 110 7.47 6.81 -9.55
CA ASP A 110 6.25 7.52 -9.97
C ASP A 110 5.10 7.23 -9.00
N TYR A 111 4.04 8.05 -9.00
CA TYR A 111 2.92 7.87 -8.10
C TYR A 111 1.58 7.72 -8.83
N TYR A 112 0.63 7.09 -8.15
CA TYR A 112 -0.75 6.99 -8.61
C TYR A 112 -1.72 7.04 -7.44
N TRP A 113 -2.90 7.59 -7.69
CA TRP A 113 -3.99 7.64 -6.73
C TRP A 113 -5.05 6.58 -7.02
N VAL A 114 -5.62 6.01 -5.96
CA VAL A 114 -6.74 5.07 -6.04
C VAL A 114 -7.81 5.44 -5.02
N LEU A 115 -9.07 5.18 -5.37
CA LEU A 115 -10.10 4.94 -4.37
C LEU A 115 -10.07 3.44 -4.04
N ALA A 116 -9.67 3.11 -2.82
CA ALA A 116 -9.56 1.75 -2.32
C ALA A 116 -10.80 1.35 -1.52
N ASN A 117 -11.30 0.15 -1.77
CA ASN A 117 -12.09 -0.65 -0.83
C ASN A 117 -11.17 -1.78 -0.33
N VAL A 118 -11.16 -2.02 0.98
CA VAL A 118 -10.45 -3.14 1.60
C VAL A 118 -11.41 -3.82 2.57
N THR A 119 -11.57 -5.14 2.44
CA THR A 119 -12.44 -5.95 3.29
C THR A 119 -11.63 -7.07 3.96
N PRO A 120 -11.98 -7.46 5.19
CA PRO A 120 -11.57 -8.74 5.74
C PRO A 120 -11.96 -9.89 4.78
N ASP A 121 -11.02 -10.81 4.50
CA ASP A 121 -11.27 -12.04 3.74
C ASP A 121 -11.47 -13.18 4.75
N LEU A 122 -12.67 -13.75 4.78
CA LEU A 122 -13.07 -14.81 5.70
C LEU A 122 -13.20 -16.14 4.95
N ASP A 123 -12.82 -17.25 5.60
CA ASP A 123 -13.09 -18.59 5.07
C ASP A 123 -14.55 -19.04 5.34
N GLU A 124 -14.86 -20.28 4.96
CA GLU A 124 -16.18 -20.89 5.15
C GLU A 124 -16.60 -21.06 6.63
N ASN A 125 -15.69 -20.85 7.58
CA ASN A 125 -15.91 -20.94 9.01
C ASN A 125 -15.84 -19.56 9.70
N ASP A 126 -16.01 -18.48 8.94
CA ASP A 126 -15.91 -17.08 9.38
C ASP A 126 -14.53 -16.73 10.01
N GLN A 127 -13.48 -17.49 9.69
CA GLN A 127 -12.13 -17.20 10.18
C GLN A 127 -11.41 -16.23 9.25
N LEU A 128 -10.79 -15.21 9.81
CA LEU A 128 -9.98 -14.25 9.05
C LEU A 128 -8.77 -14.94 8.42
N VAL A 129 -8.75 -15.04 7.10
CA VAL A 129 -7.63 -15.59 6.32
C VAL A 129 -6.77 -14.51 5.67
N GLY A 130 -7.28 -13.28 5.58
CA GLY A 130 -6.56 -12.22 4.90
C GLY A 130 -7.35 -10.94 4.72
N TYR A 131 -6.93 -10.16 3.74
CA TYR A 131 -7.65 -8.97 3.30
C TYR A 131 -7.77 -8.97 1.79
N PHE A 132 -8.94 -8.60 1.29
CA PHE A 132 -9.23 -8.42 -0.12
C PHE A 132 -9.32 -6.92 -0.41
N SER A 133 -8.75 -6.47 -1.52
CA SER A 133 -8.85 -5.07 -1.92
C SER A 133 -9.15 -4.92 -3.40
N VAL A 134 -10.13 -4.06 -3.68
CA VAL A 134 -10.45 -3.56 -5.01
C VAL A 134 -10.18 -2.07 -5.03
N ARG A 135 -9.47 -1.62 -6.06
CA ARG A 135 -9.01 -0.24 -6.21
C ARG A 135 -9.34 0.24 -7.61
N ARG A 136 -9.89 1.44 -7.70
CA ARG A 136 -10.25 2.09 -8.97
C ARG A 136 -9.68 3.50 -9.05
N LYS A 137 -9.69 4.06 -10.25
CA LYS A 137 -9.34 5.46 -10.46
C LYS A 137 -10.27 6.38 -9.65
N PRO A 138 -9.74 7.32 -8.85
CA PRO A 138 -10.55 8.31 -8.16
C PRO A 138 -10.98 9.41 -9.13
N LYS A 139 -12.10 10.07 -8.83
CA LYS A 139 -12.47 11.31 -9.53
C LYS A 139 -11.45 12.40 -9.21
N ARG A 140 -11.13 13.25 -10.19
CA ARG A 140 -10.19 14.36 -9.95
C ARG A 140 -10.70 15.34 -8.89
N SER A 141 -12.01 15.64 -8.90
CA SER A 141 -12.67 16.50 -7.91
C SER A 141 -12.50 16.01 -6.47
N ALA A 142 -12.50 14.69 -6.26
CA ALA A 142 -12.26 14.10 -4.94
C ALA A 142 -10.81 14.34 -4.50
N LEU A 143 -9.84 14.22 -5.42
CA LEU A 143 -8.43 14.51 -5.13
C LEU A 143 -8.19 15.99 -4.81
N ASP A 144 -8.88 16.89 -5.50
CA ASP A 144 -8.79 18.34 -5.24
C ASP A 144 -9.24 18.67 -3.80
N THR A 145 -10.12 17.85 -3.21
CA THR A 145 -10.55 17.96 -1.80
C THR A 145 -9.59 17.25 -0.84
N VAL A 146 -9.13 16.04 -1.18
CA VAL A 146 -8.34 15.18 -0.29
C VAL A 146 -6.89 15.63 -0.17
N ILE A 147 -6.26 16.04 -1.26
CA ILE A 147 -4.84 16.37 -1.31
C ILE A 147 -4.48 17.48 -0.29
N PRO A 148 -5.20 18.62 -0.22
CA PRO A 148 -4.92 19.67 0.76
C PRO A 148 -5.02 19.15 2.21
N ILE A 149 -6.01 18.31 2.50
CA ILE A 149 -6.19 17.73 3.85
C ILE A 149 -5.02 16.82 4.18
N TYR A 150 -4.57 15.98 3.25
CA TYR A 150 -3.42 15.10 3.45
C TYR A 150 -2.13 15.88 3.63
N GLN A 151 -1.95 17.03 2.94
CA GLN A 151 -0.82 17.92 3.17
C GLN A 151 -0.80 18.49 4.59
N GLU A 152 -1.95 18.92 5.11
CA GLU A 152 -2.08 19.37 6.51
C GLU A 152 -1.75 18.24 7.50
N MET A 153 -2.26 17.03 7.24
CA MET A 153 -1.96 15.84 8.03
C MET A 153 -0.45 15.56 8.05
N LEU A 154 0.21 15.54 6.89
CA LEU A 154 1.66 15.30 6.79
C LEU A 154 2.47 16.39 7.50
N ALA A 155 2.10 17.66 7.35
CA ALA A 155 2.75 18.76 8.07
C ALA A 155 2.62 18.59 9.59
N LEU A 156 1.47 18.13 10.07
CA LEU A 156 1.28 17.78 11.49
C LEU A 156 2.12 16.56 11.90
N GLU A 157 2.24 15.54 11.06
CA GLU A 157 3.07 14.36 11.35
C GLU A 157 4.56 14.72 11.47
N GLN A 158 5.06 15.66 10.66
CA GLN A 158 6.45 16.10 10.69
C GLN A 158 6.83 16.86 11.98
N ARG A 159 5.90 17.64 12.53
CA ARG A 159 6.09 18.35 13.80
C ARG A 159 5.76 17.52 15.04
N SER A 160 5.18 16.33 14.85
CA SER A 160 4.80 15.42 15.93
C SER A 160 5.87 14.35 16.15
N GLY A 161 6.01 13.85 17.37
CA GLY A 161 6.87 12.69 17.64
C GLY A 161 6.40 11.46 16.85
N PRO A 162 7.29 10.57 16.38
CA PRO A 162 6.92 9.43 15.53
C PRO A 162 5.81 8.54 16.09
N ALA A 163 5.72 8.41 17.42
CA ALA A 163 4.68 7.64 18.10
C ALA A 163 3.29 8.30 18.07
N GLN A 164 3.26 9.64 18.14
CA GLN A 164 2.02 10.43 18.24
C GLN A 164 1.48 10.85 16.87
N ALA A 165 2.36 10.97 15.87
CA ALA A 165 2.05 11.48 14.54
C ALA A 165 0.79 10.85 13.90
N PRO A 166 0.60 9.50 13.88
CA PRO A 166 -0.59 8.92 13.26
C PRO A 166 -1.90 9.32 13.96
N ASP A 167 -1.90 9.37 15.29
CA ASP A 167 -3.12 9.68 16.05
C ASP A 167 -3.43 11.17 15.97
N ALA A 168 -2.40 12.03 16.03
CA ALA A 168 -2.54 13.46 15.87
C ALA A 168 -3.08 13.85 14.49
N SER A 169 -2.54 13.26 13.41
CA SER A 169 -3.00 13.56 12.06
C SER A 169 -4.41 13.03 11.80
N MET A 170 -4.74 11.83 12.28
CA MET A 170 -6.11 11.31 12.17
C MET A 170 -7.12 12.13 12.99
N ALA A 171 -6.72 12.67 14.15
CA ALA A 171 -7.55 13.58 14.93
C ALA A 171 -7.85 14.88 14.16
N LEU A 172 -6.85 15.47 13.48
CA LEU A 172 -7.04 16.65 12.64
C LEU A 172 -8.10 16.41 11.54
N LEU A 173 -8.03 15.28 10.84
CA LEU A 173 -9.04 14.92 9.85
C LEU A 173 -10.41 14.72 10.51
N SER A 174 -10.46 13.98 11.60
CA SER A 174 -11.69 13.69 12.33
C SER A 174 -12.40 14.98 12.79
N ASP A 175 -11.65 15.96 13.29
CA ASP A 175 -12.22 17.22 13.78
C ASP A 175 -12.73 18.11 12.63
N LYS A 176 -12.03 18.13 11.48
CA LYS A 176 -12.55 18.77 10.26
C LYS A 176 -13.89 18.16 9.83
N LEU A 177 -13.97 16.83 9.81
CA LEU A 177 -15.19 16.13 9.39
C LEU A 177 -16.34 16.29 10.38
N LYS A 178 -16.06 16.31 11.69
CA LYS A 178 -17.06 16.66 12.72
C LYS A 178 -17.64 18.05 12.50
N GLY A 179 -16.81 19.03 12.14
CA GLY A 179 -17.26 20.39 11.80
C GLY A 179 -18.23 20.43 10.60
N LEU A 180 -18.21 19.40 9.75
CA LEU A 180 -19.10 19.21 8.60
C LEU A 180 -20.26 18.24 8.88
N GLY A 181 -20.36 17.67 10.10
CA GLY A 181 -21.34 16.64 10.43
C GLY A 181 -21.15 15.34 9.64
N MET A 182 -19.92 15.02 9.24
CA MET A 182 -19.59 13.84 8.44
C MET A 182 -18.75 12.84 9.21
N SER A 183 -18.99 11.54 8.98
CA SER A 183 -18.03 10.49 9.29
C SER A 183 -16.94 10.42 8.21
N TYR A 184 -15.82 9.75 8.50
CA TYR A 184 -14.77 9.51 7.50
C TYR A 184 -15.30 8.76 6.28
N GLU A 185 -16.04 7.69 6.50
CA GLU A 185 -16.63 6.90 5.42
C GLU A 185 -17.60 7.73 4.56
N ARG A 186 -18.52 8.48 5.20
CA ARG A 186 -19.46 9.35 4.48
C ARG A 186 -18.71 10.40 3.67
N PHE A 187 -17.67 11.00 4.22
CA PHE A 187 -16.82 11.95 3.50
C PHE A 187 -16.22 11.30 2.25
N VAL A 188 -15.55 10.14 2.38
CA VAL A 188 -14.89 9.45 1.26
C VAL A 188 -15.89 9.07 0.16
N LEU A 189 -17.07 8.59 0.52
CA LEU A 189 -18.09 8.12 -0.42
C LEU A 189 -18.93 9.25 -1.05
N SER A 190 -18.91 10.45 -0.47
CA SER A 190 -19.74 11.59 -0.92
C SER A 190 -19.07 12.50 -1.95
N ILE A 191 -17.76 12.38 -2.15
CA ILE A 191 -16.95 13.29 -3.01
C ILE A 191 -16.54 12.68 -4.35
#